data_AF-A0AAD9FC41-F1
#
_entry.id   AF-A0AAD9FC41-F1
#
_cell.length_a   1.000
_cell.length_b   1.000
_cell.length_c   1.000
_cell.angle_alpha   90.00
_cell.angle_beta   90.00
_cell.angle_gamma   90.00
#
_symmetry.space_group_name_H-M   'P 1'
#
loop_
_entity.id
_entity.type
_entity.pdbx_description
1 polymer ?
#
loop_
_entity_poly.entity_id
_entity_poly.type
_entity_poly.pdbx_seq_one_letter_code
_entity_poly.pdbx_strand_id
1 'polypeptide(L)'
;MQSIRVDALESLPNLHYLDIRSIPLSCTCENNLLQNWTVNNQNTQVVYLYNLLCPNHAKSRFHNFDTEVCYIDLGEYLFHSTAVVIFLITVTPLLYVKLYWKMKYGYYVFISWFGEQWRRLREKEENCKYDAFISYNSSDEQWVMDQLIPNLEGNGSSFKLCLHHRDFELGRNIVDNIVSAVYSSRKTICVVSRNFLKSEWCSLEIQLASYRLFDEHRDVLLLVFLEQISERQVSCYHRMRKVILKKTYLQWPSSDCTDPTQAQALFWNQLRRAIRSGRKINNEVHEEEEPGNVDTHTSDEKYYLLT
;
A
#
# COMPACT_ATOMS: atom_id res chain seq x y z
N MET A 1 -23.51 62.68 -16.77
CA MET A 1 -24.48 61.58 -16.93
C MET A 1 -25.38 61.62 -15.72
N GLN A 2 -26.67 61.36 -15.87
CA GLN A 2 -27.65 61.50 -14.78
C GLN A 2 -28.19 60.14 -14.36
N SER A 3 -28.41 59.99 -13.05
CA SER A 3 -29.15 58.90 -12.43
C SER A 3 -30.42 59.47 -11.80
N ILE A 4 -31.54 58.77 -11.96
CA ILE A 4 -32.82 59.15 -11.36
C ILE A 4 -33.11 58.12 -10.28
N ARG A 5 -33.30 58.59 -9.05
CA ARG A 5 -33.68 57.71 -7.93
C ARG A 5 -35.12 57.24 -8.12
N VAL A 6 -35.29 55.93 -8.11
CA VAL A 6 -36.60 55.26 -8.24
C VAL A 6 -37.54 55.66 -7.09
N ASP A 7 -37.01 55.82 -5.88
CA ASP A 7 -37.79 56.21 -4.69
C ASP A 7 -38.57 57.52 -4.90
N ALA A 8 -38.00 58.48 -5.66
CA ALA A 8 -38.65 59.74 -5.96
C ALA A 8 -39.82 59.55 -6.96
N LEU A 9 -39.70 58.60 -7.89
CA LEU A 9 -40.74 58.28 -8.87
C LEU A 9 -41.88 57.49 -8.23
N GLU A 10 -41.58 56.59 -7.29
CA GLU A 10 -42.59 55.84 -6.54
C GLU A 10 -43.40 56.71 -5.57
N SER A 11 -42.81 57.81 -5.09
CA SER A 11 -43.51 58.79 -4.23
C SER A 11 -44.62 59.58 -4.95
N LEU A 12 -44.77 59.42 -6.27
CA LEU A 12 -45.75 60.12 -7.10
C LEU A 12 -46.94 59.20 -7.44
N PRO A 13 -48.04 59.19 -6.66
CA PRO A 13 -49.12 58.20 -6.79
C PRO A 13 -49.97 58.35 -8.06
N ASN A 14 -49.97 59.53 -8.69
CA ASN A 14 -50.74 59.82 -9.91
C ASN A 14 -49.87 59.93 -11.17
N LEU A 15 -48.63 59.42 -11.12
CA LEU A 15 -47.75 59.44 -12.28
C LEU A 15 -48.20 58.37 -13.27
N HIS A 16 -48.70 58.80 -14.43
CA HIS A 16 -49.10 57.88 -15.51
C HIS A 16 -48.14 57.91 -16.69
N TYR A 17 -47.48 59.04 -16.95
CA TYR A 17 -46.54 59.21 -18.06
C TYR A 17 -45.24 59.82 -17.56
N LEU A 18 -44.13 59.20 -17.93
CA LEU A 18 -42.79 59.69 -17.62
C LEU A 18 -42.04 59.94 -18.93
N ASP A 19 -41.71 61.21 -19.21
CA ASP A 19 -40.94 61.61 -20.38
C ASP A 19 -39.48 61.91 -20.00
N ILE A 20 -38.57 61.05 -20.44
CA ILE A 20 -37.14 61.10 -20.13
C ILE A 20 -36.28 61.17 -21.40
N ARG A 21 -36.86 61.53 -22.54
CA ARG A 21 -36.19 61.50 -23.86
C ARG A 21 -34.97 62.44 -23.96
N SER A 22 -34.97 63.55 -23.21
CA SER A 22 -33.89 64.54 -23.23
C SER A 22 -32.85 64.35 -22.13
N ILE A 23 -32.91 63.22 -21.40
CA ILE A 23 -32.04 62.96 -20.25
C ILE A 23 -30.95 61.95 -20.63
N PRO A 24 -29.65 62.31 -20.53
CA PRO A 24 -28.55 61.38 -20.80
C PRO A 24 -28.35 60.41 -19.63
N LEU A 25 -29.13 59.33 -19.62
CA LEU A 25 -29.07 58.26 -18.62
C LEU A 25 -27.84 57.36 -18.84
N SER A 26 -27.03 57.15 -17.80
CA SER A 26 -25.90 56.20 -17.84
C SER A 26 -26.38 54.76 -17.70
N CYS A 27 -25.90 53.86 -18.56
CA CYS A 27 -26.13 52.42 -18.44
C CYS A 27 -25.02 51.79 -17.61
N THR A 28 -25.02 52.11 -16.31
CA THR A 28 -24.07 51.65 -15.30
C THR A 28 -24.85 50.99 -14.15
N CYS A 29 -24.17 50.27 -13.27
CA CYS A 29 -24.78 49.61 -12.11
C CYS A 29 -25.56 50.56 -11.19
N GLU A 30 -25.25 51.87 -11.21
CA GLU A 30 -25.99 52.91 -10.49
C GLU A 30 -27.45 53.03 -10.93
N ASN A 31 -27.76 52.73 -12.20
CA ASN A 31 -29.11 52.83 -12.77
C ASN A 31 -29.80 51.46 -12.97
N ASN A 32 -29.26 50.38 -12.40
CA ASN A 32 -29.86 49.04 -12.47
C ASN A 32 -31.31 49.03 -11.92
N LEU A 33 -31.51 49.68 -10.76
CA LEU A 33 -32.83 49.80 -10.16
C LEU A 33 -33.82 50.56 -11.07
N LEU A 34 -33.36 51.62 -11.73
CA LEU A 34 -34.17 52.41 -12.65
C LEU A 34 -34.53 51.59 -13.90
N GLN A 35 -33.59 50.85 -14.47
CA GLN A 35 -33.85 49.95 -15.59
C GLN A 35 -34.95 48.93 -15.23
N ASN A 36 -34.78 48.23 -14.10
CA ASN A 36 -35.75 47.23 -13.63
C ASN A 36 -37.14 47.86 -13.43
N TRP A 37 -37.20 49.01 -12.78
CA TRP A 37 -38.45 49.76 -12.57
C TRP A 37 -39.12 50.16 -13.89
N THR A 38 -38.37 50.68 -14.86
CA THR A 38 -38.94 51.10 -16.16
C THR A 38 -39.53 49.94 -16.98
N VAL A 39 -39.02 48.72 -16.80
CA VAL A 39 -39.51 47.53 -17.52
C VAL A 39 -40.68 46.88 -16.78
N ASN A 40 -40.63 46.82 -15.45
CA ASN A 40 -41.57 46.04 -14.65
C ASN A 40 -42.76 46.85 -14.10
N ASN A 41 -42.71 48.18 -14.09
CA ASN A 41 -43.80 48.99 -13.57
C ASN A 41 -44.97 49.07 -14.57
N GLN A 42 -46.15 48.60 -14.15
CA GLN A 42 -47.37 48.56 -14.97
C GLN A 42 -48.19 49.86 -14.92
N ASN A 43 -47.96 50.72 -13.93
CA ASN A 43 -48.79 51.91 -13.68
C ASN A 43 -48.31 53.17 -14.43
N THR A 44 -47.01 53.23 -14.74
CA THR A 44 -46.35 54.38 -15.37
C THR A 44 -45.83 53.99 -16.76
N GLN A 45 -46.34 54.64 -17.82
CA GLN A 45 -45.80 54.45 -19.17
C GLN A 45 -44.62 55.37 -19.41
N VAL A 46 -43.43 54.78 -19.62
CA VAL A 46 -42.22 55.53 -20.00
C VAL A 46 -42.21 55.77 -21.50
N VAL A 47 -42.20 57.04 -21.89
CA VAL A 47 -42.29 57.46 -23.29
C VAL A 47 -40.99 57.09 -24.03
N TYR A 48 -41.09 56.36 -25.14
CA TYR A 48 -39.95 55.96 -26.00
C TYR A 48 -38.88 55.06 -25.34
N LEU A 49 -39.20 54.34 -24.26
CA LEU A 49 -38.27 53.47 -23.51
C LEU A 49 -37.42 52.55 -24.40
N TYR A 50 -38.03 51.86 -25.37
CA TYR A 50 -37.35 50.90 -26.24
C TYR A 50 -36.37 51.53 -27.24
N ASN A 51 -36.43 52.83 -27.46
CA ASN A 51 -35.56 53.55 -28.40
C ASN A 51 -34.51 54.42 -27.69
N LEU A 52 -34.47 54.40 -26.35
CA LEU A 52 -33.52 55.17 -25.58
C LEU A 52 -32.13 54.52 -25.63
N LEU A 53 -31.15 55.26 -26.15
CA LEU A 53 -29.77 54.81 -26.33
C LEU A 53 -28.90 55.20 -25.14
N CYS A 54 -27.98 54.33 -24.77
CA CYS A 54 -26.97 54.60 -23.75
C CYS A 54 -25.90 55.55 -24.32
N PRO A 55 -25.57 56.69 -23.68
CA PRO A 55 -24.56 57.64 -24.15
C PRO A 55 -23.16 57.03 -24.31
N ASN A 56 -22.82 56.06 -23.44
CA ASN A 56 -21.50 55.43 -23.41
C ASN A 56 -21.39 54.22 -24.34
N HIS A 57 -22.52 53.68 -24.77
CA HIS A 57 -22.60 52.45 -25.56
C HIS A 57 -23.64 52.63 -26.65
N ALA A 58 -23.20 53.13 -27.81
CA ALA A 58 -24.08 53.48 -28.93
C ALA A 58 -24.91 52.31 -29.49
N LYS A 59 -24.61 51.06 -29.11
CA LYS A 59 -25.33 49.85 -29.54
C LYS A 59 -26.29 49.28 -28.49
N SER A 60 -26.18 49.68 -27.21
CA SER A 60 -27.05 49.18 -26.15
C SER A 60 -28.17 50.17 -25.86
N ARG A 61 -29.35 49.62 -25.57
CA ARG A 61 -30.54 50.39 -25.21
C ARG A 61 -30.69 50.35 -23.69
N PHE A 62 -31.27 51.42 -23.13
CA PHE A 62 -31.39 51.55 -21.67
C PHE A 62 -32.18 50.40 -21.03
N HIS A 63 -33.18 49.83 -21.71
CA HIS A 63 -33.96 48.71 -21.16
C HIS A 63 -33.20 47.37 -21.13
N ASN A 64 -32.13 47.20 -21.92
CA ASN A 64 -31.45 45.91 -22.12
C ASN A 64 -29.92 46.05 -22.01
N PHE A 65 -29.43 46.75 -20.98
CA PHE A 65 -28.01 46.66 -20.62
C PHE A 65 -27.78 45.55 -19.61
N ASP A 66 -26.57 44.98 -19.65
CA ASP A 66 -26.18 43.84 -18.82
C ASP A 66 -26.01 44.27 -17.35
N THR A 67 -26.76 43.62 -16.46
CA THR A 67 -26.76 43.88 -15.01
C THR A 67 -26.22 42.71 -14.21
N GLU A 68 -25.87 41.58 -14.84
CA GLU A 68 -25.36 40.39 -14.13
C GLU A 68 -24.02 40.70 -13.43
N VAL A 69 -23.21 41.56 -14.05
CA VAL A 69 -21.92 42.02 -13.53
C VAL A 69 -22.08 42.87 -12.24
N CYS A 70 -23.24 43.50 -12.03
CA CYS A 70 -23.47 44.41 -10.90
C CYS A 70 -23.69 43.69 -9.57
N TYR A 71 -23.98 42.39 -9.59
CA TYR A 71 -24.21 41.58 -8.38
C TYR A 71 -22.96 40.81 -7.93
N ILE A 72 -21.85 40.90 -8.67
CA ILE A 72 -20.60 40.23 -8.34
C ILE A 72 -19.80 41.14 -7.38
N ASP A 73 -19.98 40.94 -6.08
CA ASP A 73 -19.18 41.60 -5.05
C ASP A 73 -17.81 40.91 -4.93
N LEU A 74 -16.93 41.21 -5.89
CA LEU A 74 -15.56 40.68 -5.97
C LEU A 74 -14.78 40.88 -4.66
N GLY A 75 -15.10 41.95 -3.91
CA GLY A 75 -14.51 42.23 -2.60
C GLY A 75 -14.81 41.16 -1.54
N GLU A 76 -16.05 40.67 -1.47
CA GLU A 76 -16.44 39.64 -0.51
C GLU A 76 -15.78 38.30 -0.81
N TYR A 77 -15.74 37.91 -2.09
CA TYR A 77 -15.08 36.67 -2.52
C TYR A 77 -13.56 36.70 -2.26
N LEU A 78 -12.90 37.82 -2.55
CA LEU A 78 -11.47 37.99 -2.26
C LEU A 78 -11.21 37.98 -0.75
N PHE A 79 -12.10 38.55 0.05
CA PHE A 79 -12.00 38.54 1.51
C PHE A 79 -12.11 37.11 2.08
N HIS A 80 -13.10 36.33 1.64
CA HIS A 80 -13.26 34.94 2.09
C HIS A 80 -12.09 34.05 1.64
N SER A 81 -11.61 34.20 0.41
CA SER A 81 -10.47 33.46 -0.12
C SER A 81 -9.19 33.73 0.68
N THR A 82 -8.89 35.02 0.93
CA THR A 82 -7.70 35.39 1.70
C THR A 82 -7.77 34.95 3.16
N ALA A 83 -8.95 35.02 3.80
CA ALA A 83 -9.14 34.55 5.17
C ALA A 83 -8.87 33.04 5.32
N VAL A 84 -9.33 32.20 4.39
CA VAL A 84 -9.08 30.75 4.41
C VAL A 84 -7.59 30.45 4.26
N VAL A 85 -6.90 31.14 3.34
CA VAL A 85 -5.45 30.96 3.13
C VAL A 85 -4.67 31.31 4.39
N ILE A 86 -5.01 32.44 5.04
CA ILE A 86 -4.35 32.86 6.28
C ILE A 86 -4.62 31.86 7.41
N PHE A 87 -5.84 31.33 7.52
CA PHE A 87 -6.17 30.31 8.52
C PHE A 87 -5.36 29.02 8.32
N LEU A 88 -5.22 28.54 7.08
CA LEU A 88 -4.42 27.35 6.80
C LEU A 88 -2.93 27.56 7.11
N ILE A 89 -2.37 28.71 6.74
CA ILE A 89 -0.96 29.05 7.00
C ILE A 89 -0.68 29.17 8.50
N THR A 90 -1.64 29.59 9.31
CA THR A 90 -1.46 29.73 10.77
C THR A 90 -1.71 28.44 11.54
N VAL A 91 -2.73 27.66 11.17
CA VAL A 91 -3.11 26.44 11.89
C VAL A 91 -2.16 25.27 11.57
N THR A 92 -1.72 25.12 10.32
CA THR A 92 -0.82 24.03 9.91
C THR A 92 0.48 23.95 10.73
N PRO A 93 1.25 25.03 10.92
CA PRO A 93 2.47 24.97 11.74
C PRO A 93 2.16 24.71 13.22
N LEU A 94 1.06 25.22 13.76
CA LEU A 94 0.65 24.97 15.15
C LEU A 94 0.31 23.49 15.37
N LEU A 95 -0.46 22.90 14.45
CA LEU A 95 -0.76 21.46 14.46
C LEU A 95 0.51 20.65 14.25
N TYR A 96 1.40 21.06 13.34
CA TYR A 96 2.67 20.37 13.12
C TYR A 96 3.52 20.37 14.39
N VAL A 97 3.80 21.51 15.01
CA VAL A 97 4.65 21.56 16.22
C VAL A 97 4.05 20.76 17.39
N LYS A 98 2.73 20.82 17.59
CA LYS A 98 2.04 20.09 18.67
C LYS A 98 1.93 18.60 18.42
N LEU A 99 1.59 18.19 17.19
CA LEU A 99 1.27 16.83 16.83
C LEU A 99 2.48 16.05 16.29
N TYR A 100 3.54 16.72 15.84
CA TYR A 100 4.75 16.10 15.29
C TYR A 100 5.37 15.11 16.28
N TRP A 101 5.58 15.52 17.52
CA TRP A 101 6.15 14.64 18.54
C TRP A 101 5.21 13.47 18.84
N LYS A 102 3.90 13.71 18.97
CA LYS A 102 2.91 12.64 19.22
C LYS A 102 2.86 11.62 18.08
N MET A 103 2.91 12.05 16.83
CA MET A 103 2.95 11.18 15.65
C MET A 103 4.28 10.44 15.54
N LYS A 104 5.40 11.12 15.80
CA LYS A 104 6.73 10.50 15.80
C LYS A 104 6.84 9.42 16.88
N TYR A 105 6.42 9.72 18.12
CA TYR A 105 6.37 8.73 19.19
C TYR A 105 5.39 7.60 18.88
N GLY A 106 4.19 7.91 18.36
CA GLY A 106 3.22 6.89 17.94
C GLY A 106 3.77 5.97 16.85
N TYR A 107 4.51 6.51 15.88
CA TYR A 107 5.18 5.76 14.83
C TYR A 107 6.28 4.85 15.39
N TYR A 108 7.17 5.37 16.27
CA TYR A 108 8.20 4.53 16.91
C TYR A 108 7.62 3.46 17.83
N VAL A 109 6.55 3.76 18.57
CA VAL A 109 5.85 2.77 19.40
C VAL A 109 5.17 1.72 18.52
N PHE A 110 4.54 2.13 17.41
CA PHE A 110 3.93 1.23 16.44
C PHE A 110 4.97 0.30 15.82
N ILE A 111 6.12 0.83 15.41
CA ILE A 111 7.26 0.05 14.91
C ILE A 111 7.81 -0.86 16.00
N SER A 112 7.97 -0.40 17.24
CA SER A 112 8.48 -1.21 18.34
C SER A 112 7.51 -2.35 18.70
N TRP A 113 6.20 -2.09 18.70
CA TRP A 113 5.16 -3.09 18.95
C TRP A 113 5.11 -4.14 17.82
N PHE A 114 5.19 -3.71 16.56
CA PHE A 114 5.35 -4.63 15.43
C PHE A 114 6.68 -5.39 15.54
N GLY A 115 7.78 -4.70 15.82
CA GLY A 115 9.11 -5.29 16.00
C GLY A 115 9.14 -6.34 17.10
N GLU A 116 8.44 -6.14 18.22
CA GLU A 116 8.34 -7.10 19.31
C GLU A 116 7.50 -8.34 18.95
N GLN A 117 6.40 -8.15 18.22
CA GLN A 117 5.64 -9.27 17.65
C GLN A 117 6.52 -10.12 16.71
N TRP A 118 7.32 -9.46 15.87
CA TRP A 118 8.25 -10.13 14.96
C TRP A 118 9.47 -10.73 15.68
N ARG A 119 9.94 -10.10 16.77
CA ARG A 119 11.01 -10.59 17.65
C ARG A 119 10.59 -11.87 18.37
N ARG A 120 9.34 -11.97 18.83
CA ARG A 120 8.82 -13.21 19.45
C ARG A 120 8.75 -14.37 18.47
N LEU A 121 8.44 -14.08 17.20
CA LEU A 121 8.55 -15.08 16.12
C LEU A 121 10.01 -15.47 15.88
N ARG A 122 10.93 -14.50 15.90
CA ARG A 122 12.39 -14.68 15.74
C ARG A 122 13.01 -15.53 16.86
N GLU A 123 12.66 -15.28 18.11
CA GLU A 123 13.18 -16.00 19.29
C GLU A 123 12.72 -17.47 19.32
N LYS A 124 11.53 -17.77 18.77
CA LYS A 124 11.06 -19.15 18.58
C LYS A 124 11.78 -19.86 17.43
N GLU A 125 12.24 -19.11 16.42
CA GLU A 125 12.97 -19.63 15.25
C GLU A 125 14.48 -19.83 15.53
N GLU A 126 15.07 -19.01 16.42
CA GLU A 126 16.45 -19.16 16.90
C GLU A 126 16.64 -20.38 17.83
N ASN A 127 15.58 -20.84 18.49
CA ASN A 127 15.59 -22.05 19.31
C ASN A 127 15.42 -23.37 18.51
N CYS A 128 15.29 -23.31 17.18
CA CYS A 128 15.17 -24.51 16.35
C CYS A 128 16.52 -25.22 16.18
N LYS A 129 16.59 -26.50 16.56
CA LYS A 129 17.78 -27.36 16.40
C LYS A 129 18.12 -27.65 14.94
N TYR A 130 17.13 -27.58 14.05
CA TYR A 130 17.22 -27.94 12.63
C TYR A 130 16.69 -26.79 11.74
N ASP A 131 17.22 -26.71 10.53
CA ASP A 131 16.80 -25.73 9.54
C ASP A 131 15.53 -26.17 8.81
N ALA A 132 15.41 -27.47 8.54
CA ALA A 132 14.23 -28.05 7.93
C ALA A 132 13.99 -29.51 8.38
N PHE A 133 12.74 -29.85 8.63
CA PHE A 133 12.26 -31.23 8.72
C PHE A 133 11.82 -31.71 7.34
N ILE A 134 12.17 -32.94 6.96
CA ILE A 134 11.84 -33.51 5.66
C ILE A 134 10.84 -34.65 5.83
N SER A 135 9.67 -34.47 5.22
CA SER A 135 8.64 -35.50 5.12
C SER A 135 8.58 -36.01 3.69
N TYR A 136 8.81 -37.32 3.51
CA TYR A 136 8.85 -38.00 2.23
C TYR A 136 8.30 -39.42 2.37
N ASN A 137 7.95 -40.07 1.26
CA ASN A 137 7.52 -41.47 1.26
C ASN A 137 8.71 -42.41 1.00
N SER A 138 8.66 -43.64 1.52
CA SER A 138 9.73 -44.64 1.33
C SER A 138 10.06 -44.91 -0.15
N SER A 139 9.11 -44.79 -1.07
CA SER A 139 9.37 -44.91 -2.52
C SER A 139 10.27 -43.80 -3.07
N ASP A 140 10.29 -42.64 -2.44
CA ASP A 140 11.07 -41.47 -2.86
C ASP A 140 12.40 -41.33 -2.08
N GLU A 141 12.69 -42.29 -1.18
CA GLU A 141 13.85 -42.28 -0.29
C GLU A 141 15.17 -42.18 -1.07
N GLN A 142 15.29 -42.92 -2.17
CA GLN A 142 16.49 -42.91 -3.00
C GLN A 142 16.82 -41.51 -3.52
N TRP A 143 15.82 -40.77 -4.01
CA TRP A 143 16.03 -39.39 -4.48
C TRP A 143 16.41 -38.45 -3.32
N VAL A 144 15.81 -38.63 -2.14
CA VAL A 144 16.15 -37.82 -0.96
C VAL A 144 17.60 -38.03 -0.54
N MET A 145 18.05 -39.29 -0.50
CA MET A 145 19.42 -39.65 -0.10
C MET A 145 20.46 -39.24 -1.12
N ASP A 146 20.20 -39.47 -2.42
CA ASP A 146 21.19 -39.28 -3.47
C ASP A 146 21.23 -37.83 -3.99
N GLN A 147 20.10 -37.11 -3.94
CA GLN A 147 19.99 -35.77 -4.52
C GLN A 147 19.79 -34.70 -3.45
N LEU A 148 18.78 -34.83 -2.60
CA LEU A 148 18.39 -33.73 -1.73
C LEU A 148 19.39 -33.50 -0.59
N ILE A 149 19.79 -34.55 0.13
CA ILE A 149 20.70 -34.43 1.27
C ILE A 149 22.07 -33.89 0.83
N PRO A 150 22.74 -34.42 -0.22
CA PRO A 150 24.05 -33.91 -0.63
C PRO A 150 24.02 -32.46 -1.13
N ASN A 151 22.90 -32.00 -1.71
CA ASN A 151 22.78 -30.62 -2.18
C ASN A 151 22.44 -29.61 -1.06
N LEU A 152 21.92 -30.07 0.08
CA LEU A 152 21.52 -29.19 1.19
C LEU A 152 22.47 -29.26 2.40
N GLU A 153 22.95 -30.45 2.77
CA GLU A 153 23.98 -30.62 3.83
C GLU A 153 25.41 -30.60 3.25
N GLY A 154 25.56 -30.85 1.94
CA GLY A 154 26.85 -30.84 1.23
C GLY A 154 27.08 -29.61 0.35
N ASN A 155 28.22 -29.59 -0.35
CA ASN A 155 28.60 -28.59 -1.36
C ASN A 155 28.50 -27.11 -0.92
N GLY A 156 29.04 -26.77 0.25
CA GLY A 156 29.17 -25.39 0.72
C GLY A 156 27.89 -24.77 1.32
N SER A 157 26.79 -25.52 1.38
CA SER A 157 25.63 -25.21 2.23
C SER A 157 25.66 -26.09 3.48
N SER A 158 25.67 -25.47 4.66
CA SER A 158 25.63 -26.16 5.95
C SER A 158 24.21 -26.15 6.53
N PHE A 159 23.20 -26.59 5.75
CA PHE A 159 21.87 -26.74 6.32
C PHE A 159 21.82 -27.98 7.22
N LYS A 160 21.12 -27.89 8.36
CA LYS A 160 20.92 -29.02 9.26
C LYS A 160 19.51 -29.58 9.10
N LEU A 161 19.39 -30.79 8.56
CA LEU A 161 18.09 -31.40 8.24
C LEU A 161 17.68 -32.40 9.33
N CYS A 162 16.39 -32.47 9.62
CA CYS A 162 15.79 -33.50 10.45
C CYS A 162 15.10 -34.53 9.55
N LEU A 163 15.51 -35.79 9.65
CA LEU A 163 14.98 -36.91 8.86
C LEU A 163 14.38 -37.97 9.78
N HIS A 164 13.23 -38.53 9.38
CA HIS A 164 12.51 -39.49 10.21
C HIS A 164 13.29 -40.79 10.49
N HIS A 165 14.14 -41.24 9.56
CA HIS A 165 14.92 -42.47 9.71
C HIS A 165 16.23 -42.27 10.50
N ARG A 166 16.70 -41.03 10.66
CA ARG A 166 18.00 -40.69 11.25
C ARG A 166 17.86 -40.04 12.63
N ASP A 167 16.94 -39.10 12.76
CA ASP A 167 16.88 -38.16 13.87
C ASP A 167 15.74 -38.47 14.88
N PHE A 168 14.89 -39.46 14.61
CA PHE A 168 13.78 -39.80 15.49
C PHE A 168 14.25 -40.60 16.71
N GLU A 169 13.65 -40.28 17.87
CA GLU A 169 13.95 -40.94 19.13
C GLU A 169 13.30 -42.33 19.15
N LEU A 170 14.11 -43.37 19.32
CA LEU A 170 13.63 -44.74 19.47
C LEU A 170 12.82 -44.88 20.77
N GLY A 171 11.71 -45.60 20.71
CA GLY A 171 10.81 -45.83 21.86
C GLY A 171 9.76 -44.73 22.07
N ARG A 172 9.81 -43.63 21.32
CA ARG A 172 8.78 -42.58 21.32
C ARG A 172 7.74 -42.83 20.23
N ASN A 173 6.49 -42.39 20.45
CA ASN A 173 5.43 -42.50 19.44
C ASN A 173 5.82 -41.73 18.17
N ILE A 174 5.56 -42.32 17.01
CA ILE A 174 5.85 -41.71 15.70
C ILE A 174 5.18 -40.34 15.54
N VAL A 175 3.96 -40.18 16.06
CA VAL A 175 3.23 -38.90 16.03
C VAL A 175 3.99 -37.83 16.81
N ASP A 176 4.45 -38.17 18.02
CA ASP A 176 5.17 -37.23 18.88
C ASP A 176 6.55 -36.89 18.32
N ASN A 177 7.20 -37.85 17.65
CA ASN A 177 8.45 -37.62 16.94
C ASN A 177 8.26 -36.64 15.78
N ILE A 178 7.20 -36.79 14.96
CA ILE A 178 6.92 -35.87 13.85
C ILE A 178 6.62 -34.46 14.39
N VAL A 179 5.84 -34.37 15.46
CA VAL A 179 5.49 -33.09 16.08
C VAL A 179 6.73 -32.41 16.66
N SER A 180 7.57 -33.17 17.37
CA SER A 180 8.86 -32.69 17.89
C SER A 180 9.80 -32.24 16.78
N ALA A 181 9.88 -33.00 15.67
CA ALA A 181 10.69 -32.65 14.51
C ALA A 181 10.21 -31.35 13.85
N VAL A 182 8.90 -31.14 13.76
CA VAL A 182 8.30 -29.91 13.22
C VAL A 182 8.55 -28.71 14.14
N TYR A 183 8.42 -28.86 15.47
CA TYR A 183 8.70 -27.78 16.42
C TYR A 183 10.20 -27.44 16.51
N SER A 184 11.07 -28.44 16.35
CA SER A 184 12.53 -28.26 16.39
C SER A 184 13.12 -27.81 15.05
N SER A 185 12.30 -27.67 14.01
CA SER A 185 12.71 -27.23 12.67
C SER A 185 12.09 -25.90 12.27
N ARG A 186 12.85 -25.04 11.59
CA ARG A 186 12.32 -23.75 11.10
C ARG A 186 11.32 -23.91 9.96
N LYS A 187 11.58 -24.87 9.07
CA LYS A 187 10.72 -25.21 7.92
C LYS A 187 10.38 -26.70 7.92
N THR A 188 9.28 -27.06 7.28
CA THR A 188 8.88 -28.44 6.96
C THR A 188 8.81 -28.56 5.45
N ILE A 189 9.68 -29.39 4.87
CA ILE A 189 9.73 -29.67 3.45
C ILE A 189 8.99 -30.98 3.21
N CYS A 190 7.93 -30.95 2.40
CA CYS A 190 7.26 -32.16 1.95
C CYS A 190 7.69 -32.48 0.52
N VAL A 191 8.27 -33.66 0.34
CA VAL A 191 8.61 -34.21 -0.98
C VAL A 191 7.37 -34.93 -1.50
N VAL A 192 6.67 -34.27 -2.41
CA VAL A 192 5.35 -34.66 -2.90
C VAL A 192 5.48 -35.50 -4.17
N SER A 193 5.07 -36.75 -4.04
CA SER A 193 4.75 -37.68 -5.12
C SER A 193 3.31 -38.19 -4.98
N ARG A 194 2.79 -38.92 -5.96
CA ARG A 194 1.51 -39.65 -5.90
C ARG A 194 1.51 -40.67 -4.77
N ASN A 195 2.66 -41.26 -4.45
CA ASN A 195 2.79 -42.21 -3.33
C ASN A 195 2.69 -41.48 -1.99
N PHE A 196 3.36 -40.33 -1.87
CA PHE A 196 3.25 -39.44 -0.71
C PHE A 196 1.82 -38.99 -0.44
N LEU A 197 1.08 -38.60 -1.47
CA LEU A 197 -0.34 -38.19 -1.33
C LEU A 197 -1.25 -39.34 -0.87
N LYS A 198 -0.92 -40.59 -1.19
CA LYS A 198 -1.75 -41.76 -0.82
C LYS A 198 -1.50 -42.26 0.60
N SER A 199 -0.31 -42.05 1.15
CA SER A 199 0.15 -42.74 2.37
C SER A 199 0.57 -41.78 3.48
N GLU A 200 1.45 -40.82 3.19
CA GLU A 200 2.09 -39.98 4.21
C GLU A 200 1.30 -38.71 4.51
N TRP A 201 0.76 -38.04 3.48
CA TRP A 201 0.17 -36.71 3.65
C TRP A 201 -1.03 -36.72 4.61
N CYS A 202 -1.92 -37.71 4.52
CA CYS A 202 -3.10 -37.80 5.40
C CYS A 202 -2.68 -37.89 6.88
N SER A 203 -1.68 -38.73 7.18
CA SER A 203 -1.13 -38.87 8.52
C SER A 203 -0.53 -37.54 9.01
N LEU A 204 0.33 -36.92 8.19
CA LEU A 204 0.97 -35.64 8.51
C LEU A 204 -0.06 -34.52 8.74
N GLU A 205 -1.08 -34.43 7.88
CA GLU A 205 -2.12 -33.39 7.97
C GLU A 205 -2.93 -33.51 9.27
N ILE A 206 -3.30 -34.73 9.68
CA ILE A 206 -4.00 -35.01 10.94
C ILE A 206 -3.11 -34.66 12.14
N GLN A 207 -1.84 -35.07 12.12
CA GLN A 207 -0.90 -34.78 13.21
C GLN A 207 -0.72 -33.28 13.39
N LEU A 208 -0.46 -32.56 12.30
CA LEU A 208 -0.27 -31.11 12.36
C LEU A 208 -1.56 -30.34 12.69
N ALA A 209 -2.74 -30.89 12.34
CA ALA A 209 -4.03 -30.33 12.78
C ALA A 209 -4.26 -30.51 14.28
N SER A 210 -3.96 -31.71 14.80
CA SER A 210 -4.14 -32.04 16.22
C SER A 210 -3.34 -31.13 17.13
N TYR A 211 -2.13 -30.74 16.69
CA TYR A 211 -1.24 -29.86 17.44
C TYR A 211 -1.40 -28.37 17.10
N ARG A 212 -2.43 -27.98 16.33
CA ARG A 212 -2.67 -26.60 15.84
C ARG A 212 -1.46 -25.91 15.21
N LEU A 213 -0.46 -26.68 14.79
CA LEU A 213 0.83 -26.21 14.26
C LEU A 213 0.69 -25.32 13.02
N PHE A 214 -0.39 -25.50 12.27
CA PHE A 214 -0.68 -24.69 11.08
C PHE A 214 -1.55 -23.45 11.33
N ASP A 215 -2.34 -23.41 12.41
CA ASP A 215 -3.18 -22.24 12.73
C ASP A 215 -2.33 -21.08 13.29
N GLU A 216 -1.13 -21.37 13.83
CA GLU A 216 -0.17 -20.37 14.29
C GLU A 216 0.52 -19.56 13.16
N HIS A 217 0.00 -19.56 11.93
CA HIS A 217 0.46 -18.75 10.78
C HIS A 217 1.99 -18.62 10.66
N ARG A 218 2.66 -19.72 10.29
CA ARG A 218 4.07 -19.67 9.91
C ARG A 218 4.25 -20.18 8.50
N ASP A 219 5.05 -19.48 7.71
CA ASP A 219 5.53 -19.87 6.37
C ASP A 219 6.45 -21.11 6.44
N VAL A 220 5.97 -22.19 7.06
CA VAL A 220 6.78 -23.36 7.45
C VAL A 220 6.70 -24.45 6.38
N LEU A 221 5.59 -24.57 5.66
CA LEU A 221 5.39 -25.66 4.71
C LEU A 221 5.93 -25.31 3.33
N LEU A 222 6.96 -26.04 2.89
CA LEU A 222 7.51 -25.98 1.55
C LEU A 222 7.19 -27.28 0.81
N LEU A 223 6.44 -27.18 -0.29
CA LEU A 223 6.11 -28.34 -1.11
C LEU A 223 7.10 -28.47 -2.27
N VAL A 224 7.73 -29.63 -2.39
CA VAL A 224 8.64 -30.00 -3.49
C VAL A 224 7.97 -31.13 -4.28
N PHE A 225 7.53 -30.86 -5.51
CA PHE A 225 6.91 -31.86 -6.37
C PHE A 225 7.98 -32.59 -7.18
N LEU A 226 8.10 -33.91 -6.99
CA LEU A 226 9.02 -34.75 -7.79
C LEU A 226 8.47 -35.10 -9.17
N GLU A 227 7.15 -35.11 -9.30
CA GLU A 227 6.45 -35.46 -10.52
C GLU A 227 5.32 -34.47 -10.81
N GLN A 228 4.85 -34.46 -12.05
CA GLN A 228 3.67 -33.69 -12.42
C GLN A 228 2.41 -34.33 -11.84
N ILE A 229 1.80 -33.65 -10.86
CA ILE A 229 0.54 -34.05 -10.24
C ILE A 229 -0.53 -33.05 -10.65
N SER A 230 -1.69 -33.55 -11.09
CA SER A 230 -2.80 -32.67 -11.46
C SER A 230 -3.31 -31.92 -10.24
N GLU A 231 -3.64 -30.63 -10.41
CA GLU A 231 -4.18 -29.81 -9.32
C GLU A 231 -5.43 -30.44 -8.69
N ARG A 232 -6.22 -31.21 -9.46
CA ARG A 232 -7.42 -31.92 -9.00
C ARG A 232 -7.09 -32.94 -7.90
N GLN A 233 -6.00 -33.70 -8.06
CA GLN A 233 -5.61 -34.72 -7.08
C GLN A 233 -5.15 -34.10 -5.77
N VAL A 234 -4.52 -32.93 -5.83
CA VAL A 234 -4.04 -32.23 -4.63
C VAL A 234 -5.13 -31.35 -4.01
N SER A 235 -6.12 -30.90 -4.80
CA SER A 235 -7.25 -30.08 -4.33
C SER A 235 -8.14 -30.79 -3.32
N CYS A 236 -8.12 -32.12 -3.27
CA CYS A 236 -8.77 -32.92 -2.23
C CYS A 236 -8.18 -32.64 -0.83
N TYR A 237 -6.93 -32.15 -0.76
CA TYR A 237 -6.24 -31.85 0.48
C TYR A 237 -6.26 -30.34 0.72
N HIS A 238 -7.09 -29.90 1.66
CA HIS A 238 -7.40 -28.48 1.88
C HIS A 238 -6.13 -27.63 2.13
N ARG A 239 -5.15 -28.15 2.87
CA ARG A 239 -3.92 -27.40 3.16
C ARG A 239 -2.95 -27.33 1.98
N MET A 240 -2.74 -28.44 1.25
CA MET A 240 -1.91 -28.40 0.05
C MET A 240 -2.51 -27.49 -1.02
N ARG A 241 -3.85 -27.51 -1.16
CA ARG A 241 -4.59 -26.60 -2.03
C ARG A 241 -4.25 -25.14 -1.75
N LYS A 242 -4.14 -24.73 -0.48
CA LYS A 242 -3.73 -23.35 -0.14
C LYS A 242 -2.32 -23.00 -0.65
N VAL A 243 -1.35 -23.91 -0.51
CA VAL A 243 0.02 -23.70 -1.01
C VAL A 243 0.08 -23.65 -2.53
N ILE A 244 -0.65 -24.54 -3.20
CA ILE A 244 -0.76 -24.58 -4.67
C ILE A 244 -1.43 -23.32 -5.21
N LEU A 245 -2.54 -22.88 -4.61
CA LEU A 245 -3.23 -21.65 -5.02
C LEU A 245 -2.33 -20.42 -4.90
N LYS A 246 -1.43 -20.39 -3.91
CA LYS A 246 -0.42 -19.35 -3.75
C LYS A 246 0.77 -19.50 -4.70
N LYS A 247 0.89 -20.62 -5.43
CA LYS A 247 2.01 -20.95 -6.33
C LYS A 247 3.40 -20.84 -5.66
N THR A 248 3.47 -21.25 -4.39
CA THR A 248 4.70 -21.19 -3.57
C THR A 248 5.42 -22.54 -3.47
N TYR A 249 5.08 -23.49 -4.35
CA TYR A 249 5.73 -24.79 -4.44
C TYR A 249 6.92 -24.77 -5.40
N LEU A 250 7.83 -25.73 -5.22
CA LEU A 250 8.93 -25.98 -6.13
C LEU A 250 8.66 -27.28 -6.87
N GLN A 251 8.95 -27.29 -8.17
CA GLN A 251 8.78 -28.47 -9.00
C GLN A 251 10.15 -28.94 -9.48
N TRP A 252 10.41 -30.23 -9.32
CA TRP A 252 11.59 -30.87 -9.86
C TRP A 252 11.52 -30.86 -11.40
N PRO A 253 12.60 -30.45 -12.10
CA PRO A 253 12.59 -30.40 -13.55
C PRO A 253 12.37 -31.79 -14.15
N SER A 254 11.44 -31.88 -15.09
CA SER A 254 11.17 -33.11 -15.86
C SER A 254 12.33 -33.43 -16.81
N SER A 255 12.45 -34.70 -17.20
CA SER A 255 13.45 -35.19 -18.18
C SER A 255 13.37 -34.51 -19.54
N ASP A 256 12.22 -33.92 -19.86
CA ASP A 256 11.91 -33.36 -21.19
C ASP A 256 12.34 -31.89 -21.34
N CYS A 257 13.10 -31.36 -20.37
CA CYS A 257 13.62 -30.00 -20.43
C CYS A 257 14.80 -29.89 -21.41
N THR A 258 14.82 -28.79 -22.19
CA THR A 258 15.89 -28.48 -23.16
C THR A 258 17.27 -28.45 -22.53
N ASP A 259 17.38 -27.96 -21.27
CA ASP A 259 18.63 -27.86 -20.49
C ASP A 259 18.43 -28.37 -19.05
N PRO A 260 18.59 -29.68 -18.79
CA PRO A 260 18.27 -30.29 -17.49
C PRO A 260 19.20 -29.83 -16.36
N THR A 261 20.48 -29.60 -16.65
CA THR A 261 21.49 -29.19 -15.66
C THR A 261 21.23 -27.78 -15.11
N GLN A 262 20.87 -26.84 -15.99
CA GLN A 262 20.53 -25.48 -15.60
C GLN A 262 19.24 -25.43 -14.78
N ALA A 263 18.22 -26.20 -15.20
CA ALA A 263 16.95 -26.27 -14.49
C ALA A 263 17.12 -26.83 -13.06
N GLN A 264 17.96 -27.85 -12.88
CA GLN A 264 18.30 -28.39 -11.56
C GLN A 264 19.03 -27.37 -10.69
N ALA A 265 20.01 -26.63 -11.25
CA ALA A 265 20.72 -25.59 -10.52
C ALA A 265 19.78 -24.47 -10.04
N LEU A 266 18.82 -24.06 -10.89
CA LEU A 266 17.79 -23.10 -10.52
C LEU A 266 16.87 -23.63 -9.42
N PHE A 267 16.44 -24.88 -9.51
CA PHE A 267 15.64 -25.53 -8.48
C PHE A 267 16.36 -25.49 -7.12
N TRP A 268 17.63 -25.91 -7.06
CA TRP A 268 18.39 -25.90 -5.81
C TRP A 268 18.61 -24.50 -5.26
N ASN A 269 18.84 -23.49 -6.12
CA ASN A 269 18.93 -22.11 -5.69
C ASN A 269 17.63 -21.59 -5.09
N GLN A 270 16.49 -21.93 -5.71
CA GLN A 270 15.18 -21.54 -5.20
C GLN A 270 14.86 -22.27 -3.89
N LEU A 271 15.18 -23.57 -3.77
CA LEU A 271 15.00 -24.35 -2.54
C LEU A 271 15.82 -23.77 -1.39
N ARG A 272 17.11 -23.52 -1.62
CA ARG A 272 18.00 -22.90 -0.62
C ARG A 272 17.52 -21.50 -0.24
N ARG A 273 17.02 -20.72 -1.20
CA ARG A 273 16.43 -19.40 -0.94
C ARG A 273 15.15 -19.52 -0.10
N ALA A 274 14.27 -20.48 -0.39
CA ALA A 274 13.03 -20.68 0.35
C ALA A 274 13.30 -21.10 1.81
N ILE A 275 14.27 -21.99 2.04
CA ILE A 275 14.72 -22.38 3.39
C ILE A 275 15.29 -21.15 4.13
N ARG A 276 16.04 -20.28 3.43
CA ARG A 276 16.59 -19.03 3.96
C ARG A 276 15.59 -17.87 4.00
N SER A 277 14.41 -17.95 3.40
CA SER A 277 13.54 -16.76 3.24
C SER A 277 12.95 -16.28 4.56
N GLY A 278 12.90 -17.13 5.60
CA GLY A 278 12.66 -16.69 6.98
C GLY A 278 13.83 -15.88 7.57
N ARG A 279 15.04 -16.06 7.02
CA ARG A 279 16.29 -15.41 7.44
C ARG A 279 16.56 -14.07 6.72
N LYS A 280 15.96 -13.80 5.55
CA LYS A 280 16.39 -12.71 4.65
C LYS A 280 15.76 -11.34 4.87
N ILE A 281 14.65 -11.22 5.59
CA ILE A 281 14.18 -9.89 6.06
C ILE A 281 15.23 -9.25 6.99
N ASN A 282 16.19 -10.05 7.51
CA ASN A 282 17.19 -9.61 8.47
C ASN A 282 18.46 -8.99 7.86
N ASN A 283 18.72 -9.10 6.54
CA ASN A 283 19.96 -8.55 5.98
C ASN A 283 19.78 -7.16 5.33
N GLU A 284 18.61 -6.88 4.76
CA GLU A 284 18.34 -5.57 4.16
C GLU A 284 18.14 -4.47 5.22
N VAL A 285 17.70 -4.83 6.43
CA VAL A 285 17.58 -3.88 7.56
C VAL A 285 18.93 -3.62 8.24
N HIS A 286 19.89 -4.54 8.14
CA HIS A 286 21.21 -4.37 8.78
C HIS A 286 22.20 -3.53 7.95
N GLU A 287 21.95 -3.27 6.66
CA GLU A 287 22.81 -2.40 5.83
C GLU A 287 22.50 -0.90 5.97
N GLU A 288 21.36 -0.51 6.56
CA GLU A 288 21.00 0.91 6.75
C GLU A 288 21.32 1.48 8.15
N GLU A 289 21.80 0.66 9.10
CA GLU A 289 22.11 1.08 10.47
C GLU A 289 23.56 0.74 10.88
N GLU A 290 24.56 1.30 10.19
CA GLU A 290 25.85 1.61 10.84
C GLU A 290 26.17 3.10 10.71
N PRO A 291 26.11 3.90 11.79
CA PRO A 291 26.75 5.21 11.81
C PRO A 291 28.26 4.99 11.81
N GLY A 292 28.92 5.53 10.79
CA GLY A 292 30.37 5.43 10.59
C GLY A 292 31.16 5.72 11.86
N ASN A 293 31.88 4.70 12.31
CA ASN A 293 32.86 4.82 13.38
C ASN A 293 34.07 5.58 12.81
N VAL A 294 34.25 6.83 13.24
CA VAL A 294 35.44 7.63 12.95
C VAL A 294 36.56 7.12 13.85
N ASP A 295 37.31 6.14 13.34
CA ASP A 295 38.55 5.72 13.99
C ASP A 295 39.60 6.81 13.81
N THR A 296 39.90 7.47 14.93
CA THR A 296 40.99 8.43 15.05
C THR A 296 42.28 7.63 15.22
N HIS A 297 42.93 7.27 14.10
CA HIS A 297 44.30 6.78 14.14
C HIS A 297 45.27 7.95 13.90
N THR A 298 45.78 8.46 15.01
CA THR A 298 47.05 9.18 15.10
C THR A 298 48.17 8.30 14.56
N SER A 299 48.84 8.76 13.52
CA SER A 299 50.21 8.38 13.19
C SER A 299 50.87 9.55 12.48
N ASP A 300 51.70 10.25 13.26
CA ASP A 300 52.75 11.15 12.76
C ASP A 300 53.68 10.38 11.81
N GLU A 301 53.97 10.95 10.64
CA GLU A 301 55.32 11.32 10.19
C GLU A 301 55.40 11.61 8.68
N LYS A 302 55.98 12.79 8.40
CA LYS A 302 56.83 13.14 7.22
C LYS A 302 56.19 13.13 5.83
N TYR A 303 56.06 14.31 5.23
CA TYR A 303 57.10 14.94 4.40
C TYR A 303 56.56 16.25 3.81
N TYR A 304 57.18 17.37 4.17
CA TYR A 304 57.27 18.51 3.26
C TYR A 304 58.13 18.10 2.08
N LEU A 305 57.74 18.46 0.85
CA LEU A 305 58.60 19.05 -0.19
C LEU A 305 57.77 19.28 -1.48
N LEU A 306 57.68 20.55 -1.88
CA LEU A 306 57.80 21.08 -3.24
C LEU A 306 57.06 20.33 -4.37
N THR A 307 56.01 20.94 -4.93
CA THR A 307 56.10 21.89 -6.08
C THR A 307 54.73 22.55 -6.24
#